data_AF-A0A943PVU1-F1
#
_entry.id   AF-A0A943PVU1-F1
#
_cell.length_a   1.000
_cell.length_b   1.000
_cell.length_c   1.000
_cell.angle_alpha   90.00
_cell.angle_beta   90.00
_cell.angle_gamma   90.00
#
_symmetry.space_group_name_H-M   'P 1'
#
loop_
_entity.id
_entity.type
_entity.pdbx_description
1 polymer ?
#
loop_
_entity_poly.entity_id
_entity_poly.type
_entity_poly.pdbx_seq_one_letter_code
_entity_poly.pdbx_strand_id
1 'polypeptide(L)'
;MEAKAKQTDIKMTARKLRRVINEVRGKKVLEAQDMLRFMPYFAARVVEKNLKAAVANAQEKYGVSAESLKISEIFADESQTFRRGKPRAQGRIYKRLKRTSHLTLKVSDNK
;
A
#
# COMPACT_ATOMS: atom_id res chain seq x y z
N MET A 1 0.53 -20.67 5.09
CA MET A 1 1.53 -19.87 5.85
C MET A 1 1.40 -18.42 5.41
N GLU A 2 1.55 -17.44 6.30
CA GLU A 2 1.28 -16.03 5.99
C GLU A 2 2.38 -15.11 6.53
N ALA A 3 2.91 -14.24 5.68
CA ALA A 3 3.81 -13.16 6.08
C ALA A 3 3.14 -11.81 5.81
N LYS A 4 3.36 -10.84 6.70
CA LYS A 4 2.78 -9.50 6.61
C LYS A 4 3.86 -8.42 6.51
N ALA A 5 3.56 -7.36 5.79
CA ALA A 5 4.26 -6.09 5.83
C ALA A 5 3.24 -4.96 6.07
N LYS A 6 3.61 -4.01 6.93
CA LYS A 6 2.77 -2.85 7.25
C LYS A 6 3.60 -1.58 7.16
N GLN A 7 3.08 -0.58 6.47
CA GLN A 7 3.63 0.76 6.47
C GLN A 7 2.62 1.74 7.07
N THR A 8 3.04 2.40 8.14
CA THR A 8 2.24 3.42 8.84
C THR A 8 2.55 4.82 8.34
N ASP A 9 1.64 5.75 8.61
CA ASP A 9 1.77 7.20 8.35
C ASP A 9 2.20 7.60 6.94
N ILE A 10 1.64 6.91 5.94
CA ILE A 10 1.85 7.28 4.54
C ILE A 10 1.15 8.62 4.30
N LYS A 11 1.90 9.63 3.84
CA LYS A 11 1.40 11.00 3.55
C LYS A 11 0.60 11.05 2.24
N MET A 12 -0.38 10.17 2.11
CA MET A 12 -1.26 10.04 0.97
C MET A 12 -2.67 9.62 1.43
N THR A 13 -3.69 9.91 0.63
CA THR A 13 -5.05 9.49 0.93
C THR A 13 -5.26 8.02 0.58
N ALA A 14 -5.96 7.27 1.42
CA ALA A 14 -6.27 5.86 1.21
C ALA A 14 -6.88 5.58 -0.18
N ARG A 15 -7.75 6.46 -0.69
CA ARG A 15 -8.35 6.34 -2.03
C ARG A 15 -7.31 6.20 -3.16
N LYS A 16 -6.21 6.97 -3.10
CA LYS A 16 -5.16 6.91 -4.13
C LYS A 16 -4.38 5.60 -4.08
N LEU A 17 -4.16 5.07 -2.88
CA LEU A 17 -3.56 3.75 -2.67
C LEU A 17 -4.49 2.63 -3.14
N ARG A 18 -5.78 2.68 -2.76
CA ARG A 18 -6.79 1.69 -3.14
C ARG A 18 -6.88 1.49 -4.65
N ARG A 19 -6.72 2.55 -5.44
CA ARG A 19 -6.67 2.46 -6.90
C ARG A 19 -5.60 1.48 -7.39
N VAL A 20 -4.40 1.54 -6.83
CA VAL A 20 -3.29 0.65 -7.22
C VAL A 20 -3.45 -0.73 -6.57
N ILE A 21 -3.83 -0.77 -5.30
CA ILE A 21 -4.00 -2.01 -4.53
C ILE A 21 -5.04 -2.94 -5.18
N ASN A 22 -6.13 -2.39 -5.70
CA ASN A 22 -7.17 -3.19 -6.34
C ASN A 22 -6.65 -3.92 -7.60
N GLU A 23 -5.69 -3.36 -8.32
CA GLU A 23 -5.11 -3.98 -9.53
C GLU A 23 -4.19 -5.17 -9.20
N VAL A 24 -3.55 -5.17 -8.03
CA VAL A 24 -2.58 -6.20 -7.62
C VAL A 24 -3.17 -7.24 -6.66
N ARG A 25 -4.40 -7.03 -6.19
CA ARG A 25 -5.05 -7.93 -5.24
C ARG A 25 -5.22 -9.33 -5.86
N GLY A 26 -4.76 -10.36 -5.14
CA GLY A 26 -4.93 -11.74 -5.57
C GLY A 26 -3.99 -12.19 -6.70
N LYS A 27 -3.04 -11.36 -7.14
CA LYS A 27 -2.04 -11.74 -8.13
C LYS A 27 -0.84 -12.46 -7.49
N LYS A 28 -0.07 -13.16 -8.32
CA LYS A 28 1.24 -13.70 -7.91
C LYS A 28 2.20 -12.55 -7.62
N VAL A 29 3.15 -12.78 -6.72
CA VAL A 29 4.12 -11.73 -6.31
C VAL A 29 4.93 -11.20 -7.48
N LEU A 30 5.44 -12.07 -8.36
CA LEU A 30 6.25 -11.66 -9.51
C LEU A 30 5.44 -10.80 -10.50
N GLU A 31 4.24 -11.23 -10.86
CA GLU A 31 3.33 -10.49 -11.73
C GLU A 31 2.98 -9.12 -11.13
N ALA A 32 2.69 -9.08 -9.82
CA ALA A 32 2.41 -7.83 -9.12
C ALA A 32 3.63 -6.90 -9.09
N GLN A 33 4.84 -7.44 -8.95
CA GLN A 33 6.08 -6.65 -8.94
C GLN A 33 6.32 -5.99 -10.30
N ASP A 34 6.15 -6.72 -11.40
CA ASP A 34 6.29 -6.18 -12.75
C ASP A 34 5.24 -5.11 -13.04
N MET A 35 3.99 -5.38 -12.68
CA MET A 35 2.90 -4.42 -12.85
C MET A 35 3.16 -3.12 -12.08
N LEU A 36 3.60 -3.22 -10.82
CA LEU A 36 3.90 -2.04 -9.99
C LEU A 36 5.10 -1.24 -10.51
N ARG A 37 6.08 -1.90 -11.13
CA ARG A 37 7.27 -1.26 -11.68
C ARG A 37 6.94 -0.33 -12.85
N PHE A 38 5.96 -0.69 -13.68
CA PHE A 38 5.58 0.09 -14.87
C PHE A 38 4.38 1.01 -14.65
N MET A 39 3.71 0.95 -13.50
CA MET A 39 2.62 1.87 -13.18
C MET A 39 3.13 3.30 -12.98
N PRO A 40 2.51 4.32 -13.62
CA PRO A 40 2.96 5.72 -13.54
C PRO A 40 2.62 6.41 -12.20
N TYR A 41 1.93 5.72 -11.29
CA TYR A 41 1.43 6.31 -10.06
C TYR A 41 2.48 6.28 -8.95
N PHE A 42 2.65 7.39 -8.22
CA PHE A 42 3.49 7.41 -7.01
C PHE A 42 3.08 6.35 -5.97
N ALA A 43 1.78 6.03 -5.91
CA ALA A 43 1.25 4.97 -5.06
C ALA A 43 1.87 3.59 -5.36
N ALA A 44 2.22 3.31 -6.61
CA ALA A 44 2.83 2.04 -7.00
C ALA A 44 4.19 1.84 -6.33
N ARG A 45 5.02 2.89 -6.26
CA ARG A 45 6.32 2.86 -5.58
C ARG A 45 6.20 2.52 -4.08
N VAL A 46 5.13 3.01 -3.43
CA VAL A 46 4.85 2.71 -2.01
C VAL A 46 4.41 1.26 -1.83
N VAL A 47 3.56 0.75 -2.72
CA VAL A 47 3.10 -0.65 -2.68
C VAL A 47 4.26 -1.60 -3.01
N GLU A 48 5.08 -1.29 -4.02
CA GLU A 48 6.26 -2.07 -4.41
C GLU A 48 7.23 -2.24 -3.25
N LYS A 49 7.52 -1.16 -2.51
CA LYS A 49 8.38 -1.22 -1.32
C LYS A 49 7.81 -2.17 -0.25
N ASN A 50 6.50 -2.14 -0.02
CA ASN A 50 5.86 -3.04 0.95
C ASN A 50 5.81 -4.48 0.46
N LEU A 51 5.62 -4.70 -0.84
CA LEU A 51 5.64 -6.03 -1.44
C LEU A 51 7.02 -6.67 -1.26
N LYS A 52 8.09 -5.93 -1.57
CA LYS A 52 9.48 -6.39 -1.34
C LYS A 52 9.74 -6.74 0.12
N ALA A 53 9.26 -5.90 1.05
CA ALA A 53 9.39 -6.17 2.49
C ALA A 53 8.60 -7.42 2.92
N ALA A 54 7.40 -7.65 2.38
CA ALA A 54 6.62 -8.85 2.69
C ALA A 54 7.27 -10.13 2.18
N VAL A 55 7.86 -10.10 0.98
CA VAL A 55 8.63 -11.21 0.41
C VAL A 55 9.86 -11.52 1.24
N ALA A 56 10.64 -10.49 1.63
CA ALA A 56 11.79 -10.67 2.51
C ALA A 56 11.38 -11.29 3.86
N ASN A 57 10.27 -10.82 4.46
CA ASN A 57 9.74 -11.41 5.70
C ASN A 57 9.30 -12.87 5.52
N ALA A 58 8.76 -13.23 4.36
CA ALA A 58 8.37 -14.61 4.06
C ALA A 58 9.60 -15.52 3.87
N GLN A 59 10.62 -15.03 3.18
CA GLN A 59 11.90 -15.73 3.00
C GLN A 59 12.58 -16.00 4.34
N GLU A 60 12.71 -14.99 5.19
CA GLU A 60 13.35 -15.10 6.51
C GLU A 60 12.62 -16.09 7.43
N LYS A 61 11.28 -16.04 7.46
CA LYS A 61 10.49 -16.83 8.40
C LYS A 61 10.20 -18.26 7.96
N TYR A 62 10.06 -18.48 6.65
CA TYR A 62 9.52 -19.72 6.11
C TYR A 62 10.41 -20.33 5.02
N GLY A 63 11.50 -19.67 4.60
CA GLY A 63 12.43 -20.18 3.59
C GLY A 63 11.83 -20.32 2.19
N VAL A 64 10.69 -19.68 1.91
CA VAL A 64 9.95 -19.83 0.64
C VAL A 64 10.49 -18.89 -0.44
N SER A 65 10.49 -19.38 -1.68
CA SER A 65 10.81 -18.57 -2.87
C SER A 65 9.70 -17.59 -3.21
N ALA A 66 10.04 -16.49 -3.88
CA ALA A 66 9.07 -15.48 -4.34
C ALA A 66 8.08 -16.03 -5.40
N GLU A 67 8.44 -17.11 -6.09
CA GLU A 67 7.63 -17.73 -7.16
C GLU A 67 6.36 -18.42 -6.66
N SER A 68 6.40 -19.00 -5.45
CA SER A 68 5.25 -19.68 -4.86
C SER A 68 4.30 -18.72 -4.14
N LEU A 69 4.76 -17.51 -3.82
CA LEU A 69 3.99 -16.55 -3.04
C LEU A 69 2.93 -15.82 -3.88
N LYS A 70 1.76 -15.65 -3.25
CA LYS A 70 0.63 -14.88 -3.76
C LYS A 70 0.24 -13.79 -2.77
N ILE A 71 -0.29 -12.67 -3.26
CA ILE A 71 -0.89 -11.65 -2.40
C ILE A 71 -2.24 -12.19 -1.91
N SER A 72 -2.33 -12.51 -0.61
CA SER A 72 -3.57 -13.00 0.01
C SER A 72 -4.53 -11.85 0.26
N GLU A 73 -4.08 -10.86 1.01
CA GLU A 73 -4.87 -9.69 1.39
C GLU A 73 -4.02 -8.43 1.26
N ILE A 74 -4.64 -7.39 0.71
CA ILE A 74 -4.02 -6.08 0.61
C ILE A 74 -5.09 -5.00 0.74
N PHE A 75 -4.90 -4.11 1.71
CA PHE A 75 -5.85 -3.05 2.02
C PHE A 75 -5.13 -1.81 2.53
N ALA A 76 -5.80 -0.66 2.33
CA ALA A 76 -5.35 0.62 2.84
C ALA A 76 -6.44 1.27 3.68
N ASP A 77 -6.07 1.61 4.90
CA ASP A 77 -6.93 2.26 5.88
C ASP A 77 -6.62 3.75 5.99
N GLU A 78 -7.62 4.53 6.38
CA GLU A 78 -7.40 5.92 6.73
C GLU A 78 -6.71 6.02 8.09
N SER A 79 -5.84 7.01 8.23
CA SER A 79 -5.11 7.31 9.45
C SER A 79 -5.41 8.75 9.91
N GLN A 80 -4.55 9.32 10.75
CA GLN A 80 -4.70 10.66 11.29
C GLN A 80 -4.83 11.70 10.16
N THR A 81 -5.92 12.48 10.20
CA THR A 81 -6.11 13.57 9.26
C THR A 81 -5.65 14.89 9.87
N PHE A 82 -4.60 15.48 9.29
CA PHE A 82 -4.14 16.80 9.69
C PHE A 82 -5.05 17.89 9.10
N ARG A 83 -5.59 18.75 9.97
CA ARG A 83 -6.45 19.88 9.59
C ARG A 83 -5.58 21.11 9.30
N ARG A 84 -5.79 21.77 8.17
CA ARG A 84 -5.12 23.03 7.79
C ARG A 84 -6.18 24.04 7.33
N GLY A 85 -5.96 25.32 7.59
CA GLY A 85 -6.78 26.40 7.01
C GLY A 85 -6.32 26.73 5.59
N LYS A 86 -7.26 27.04 4.70
CA LYS A 86 -6.97 27.72 3.43
C LYS A 86 -7.77 29.02 3.39
N PRO A 87 -7.10 30.19 3.28
CA PRO A 87 -7.79 31.47 3.18
C PRO A 87 -8.59 31.53 1.88
N ARG A 88 -9.73 32.22 1.93
CA ARG A 88 -10.66 32.46 0.82
C ARG A 88 -11.14 33.91 0.83
N ALA A 89 -11.78 34.33 -0.26
CA ALA A 89 -12.36 35.67 -0.40
C ALA A 89 -13.33 36.00 0.75
N GLN A 90 -13.52 37.29 1.01
CA GLN A 90 -14.40 37.82 2.06
C GLN A 90 -14.03 37.33 3.49
N GLY A 91 -12.73 37.19 3.79
CA GLY A 91 -12.25 36.79 5.12
C GLY A 91 -12.57 35.34 5.53
N ARG A 92 -13.05 34.50 4.60
CA ARG A 92 -13.46 33.12 4.90
C ARG A 92 -12.27 32.18 5.04
N ILE A 93 -12.37 31.18 5.92
CA ILE A 93 -11.37 30.11 6.06
C ILE A 93 -12.01 28.76 5.74
N TYR A 94 -11.47 28.07 4.75
CA TYR A 94 -11.91 26.72 4.39
C TYR A 94 -10.98 25.66 4.97
N LYS A 95 -11.53 24.49 5.28
CA LYS A 95 -10.77 23.36 5.80
C LYS A 95 -10.05 22.63 4.65
N ARG A 96 -8.73 22.53 4.74
CA ARG A 96 -7.89 21.66 3.91
C ARG A 96 -7.45 20.46 4.75
N LEU A 97 -7.87 19.25 4.34
CA LEU A 97 -7.51 18.00 5.01
C LEU A 97 -6.26 17.41 4.36
N LYS A 98 -5.20 17.23 5.14
CA LYS A 98 -4.01 16.46 4.76
C LYS A 98 -4.17 15.06 5.36
N ARG A 99 -4.83 14.19 4.62
CA ARG A 99 -5.11 12.79 5.01
C ARG A 99 -3.84 11.94 4.88
N THR A 100 -3.63 11.07 5.85
CA THR A 100 -2.64 9.98 5.80
C THR A 100 -3.35 8.63 5.74
N SER A 101 -2.58 7.57 5.51
CA SER A 101 -3.09 6.21 5.41
C SER A 101 -2.11 5.18 5.95
N HIS A 102 -2.64 4.02 6.30
CA HIS A 102 -1.86 2.82 6.60
C HIS A 102 -2.05 1.81 5.47
N LEU A 103 -0.96 1.14 5.09
CA LEU A 103 -1.00 0.05 4.12
C LEU A 103 -0.63 -1.25 4.83
N THR A 104 -1.49 -2.25 4.68
CA THR A 104 -1.22 -3.62 5.13
C THR A 104 -1.23 -4.53 3.91
N LEU A 105 -0.17 -5.31 3.78
CA LEU A 105 0.01 -6.29 2.71
C LEU A 105 0.36 -7.63 3.34
N LYS A 106 -0.36 -8.66 2.94
CA LYS A 106 -0.15 -10.04 3.38
C LYS A 106 0.14 -10.91 2.15
N VAL A 107 1.15 -11.76 2.28
CA VAL A 107 1.50 -12.77 1.28
C VAL A 107 1.32 -14.15 1.90
N SER A 108 0.80 -15.08 1.11
CA SER A 108 0.65 -16.47 1.50
C SER A 108 1.17 -17.39 0.41
N ASP A 109 1.68 -18.54 0.82
CA ASP A 109 1.87 -19.67 -0.08
C ASP A 109 0.52 -20.40 -0.25
N ASN A 110 0.20 -20.82 -1.47
CA ASN A 110 -1.10 -21.40 -1.83
C ASN A 110 -1.28 -22.77 -1.14
N LYS A 111 -1.88 -22.75 0.04
CA LYS A 111 -2.65 -23.84 0.63
C LYS A 111 -3.86 -23.26 1.35
#